data_AF-A0A9Y6MBR0-F1
#
_entry.id   AF-A0A9Y6MBR0-F1
#
_cell.length_a   1.000
_cell.length_b   1.000
_cell.length_c   1.000
_cell.angle_alpha   90.00
_cell.angle_beta   90.00
_cell.angle_gamma   90.00
#
_symmetry.space_group_name_H-M   'P 1'
#
loop_
_entity.id
_entity.type
_entity.pdbx_description
1 polymer ?
#
loop_
_entity_poly.entity_id
_entity_poly.type
_entity_poly.pdbx_seq_one_letter_code
_entity_poly.pdbx_strand_id
1 'polypeptide(L)'
;MVSSRSLLLLVCTVLVVGAISGSDARRQRRPCCVAVTRQDTSADVVGETYRQQAATPPCVKAIIFNTEYGQLCTDPNAQWVKDLTAKMRKE
;
A
#
# COMPACT_ATOMS: atom_id res chain seq x y z
N MET A 1 -29.48 -5.47 -32.95
CA MET A 1 -28.16 -5.98 -33.38
C MET A 1 -27.08 -5.27 -32.58
N VAL A 2 -26.68 -5.84 -31.44
CA VAL A 2 -25.54 -5.31 -30.68
C VAL A 2 -24.28 -5.64 -31.47
N SER A 3 -23.60 -4.61 -31.97
CA SER A 3 -22.43 -4.78 -32.82
C SER A 3 -21.33 -5.51 -32.07
N SER A 4 -20.71 -6.51 -32.71
CA SER A 4 -19.59 -7.30 -32.20
C SER A 4 -18.48 -6.42 -31.57
N ARG A 5 -18.26 -5.23 -32.13
CA ARG A 5 -17.31 -4.21 -31.64
C ARG A 5 -17.65 -3.67 -30.24
N SER A 6 -18.94 -3.54 -29.93
CA SER A 6 -19.42 -3.06 -28.63
C SER A 6 -19.31 -4.15 -27.55
N LEU A 7 -19.46 -5.43 -27.91
CA LEU A 7 -19.19 -6.55 -27.00
C LEU A 7 -17.69 -6.64 -26.67
N LEU A 8 -16.81 -6.52 -27.67
CA LEU A 8 -15.37 -6.60 -27.43
C LEU A 8 -14.87 -5.51 -26.47
N LEU A 9 -15.35 -4.26 -26.62
CA LEU A 9 -14.92 -3.16 -25.75
C LEU A 9 -15.40 -3.33 -24.30
N LEU A 10 -16.60 -3.88 -24.09
CA LEU A 10 -17.15 -4.14 -22.76
C LEU A 10 -16.43 -5.31 -22.06
N VAL A 11 -15.97 -6.31 -22.81
CA VAL A 11 -15.18 -7.42 -22.27
C VAL A 11 -13.76 -6.97 -21.88
N CYS A 12 -13.15 -6.08 -22.66
CA CYS A 12 -11.82 -5.53 -22.34
C CYS A 12 -11.83 -4.65 -21.08
N THR A 13 -12.87 -3.84 -20.84
CA THR A 13 -12.93 -3.00 -19.64
C THR A 13 -13.16 -3.80 -18.36
N VAL A 14 -13.91 -4.90 -18.42
CA VAL A 14 -14.14 -5.78 -17.25
C VAL A 14 -12.89 -6.61 -16.92
N LEU A 15 -12.08 -6.99 -17.92
CA LEU A 15 -10.84 -7.76 -17.71
C LEU A 15 -9.71 -6.94 -17.07
N VAL A 16 -9.69 -5.60 -17.23
CA VAL A 16 -8.67 -4.73 -16.62
C VAL A 16 -8.93 -4.52 -15.12
N VAL A 17 -10.17 -4.70 -14.65
CA VAL A 17 -10.54 -4.53 -13.23
C VAL A 17 -10.38 -5.83 -12.41
N GLY A 18 -10.30 -6.99 -13.07
CA GLY A 18 -10.34 -8.30 -12.41
C GLY A 18 -9.00 -8.98 -12.11
N ALA A 19 -7.85 -8.37 -12.41
CA ALA A 19 -6.55 -9.06 -12.40
C ALA A 19 -5.60 -8.63 -11.26
N ILE A 20 -6.11 -8.32 -10.07
CA ILE A 20 -5.28 -8.25 -8.84
C ILE A 20 -5.51 -9.53 -8.01
N SER A 21 -5.15 -10.68 -8.56
CA SER A 21 -5.04 -11.92 -7.78
C SER A 21 -3.89 -12.74 -8.33
N GLY A 22 -2.68 -12.28 -8.04
CA GLY A 22 -1.47 -13.07 -8.16
C GLY A 22 -1.45 -14.13 -7.07
N SER A 23 -2.07 -15.28 -7.35
CA SER A 23 -1.94 -16.49 -6.54
C SER A 23 -0.58 -17.14 -6.81
N ASP A 24 0.52 -16.52 -6.39
CA ASP A 24 1.85 -17.15 -6.47
C ASP A 24 2.11 -17.92 -5.17
N ALA A 25 1.94 -19.24 -5.23
CA ALA A 25 2.25 -20.18 -4.17
C ALA A 25 3.77 -20.38 -3.99
N ARG A 26 4.51 -19.28 -3.77
CA ARG A 26 5.94 -19.28 -3.43
C ARG A 26 6.14 -18.68 -2.05
N ARG A 27 6.44 -19.54 -1.07
CA ARG A 27 6.96 -19.21 0.27
C ARG A 27 6.40 -17.89 0.79
N GLN A 28 5.16 -17.88 1.29
CA GLN A 28 4.41 -16.72 1.79
C GLN A 28 5.32 -15.61 2.35
N ARG A 29 5.87 -14.77 1.46
CA ARG A 29 6.58 -13.57 1.88
C ARG A 29 5.47 -12.70 2.40
N ARG A 30 5.53 -12.36 3.68
CA ARG A 30 4.59 -11.41 4.26
C ARG A 30 4.52 -10.20 3.33
N PRO A 31 3.33 -9.72 2.95
CA PRO A 31 3.21 -8.56 2.10
C PRO A 31 4.01 -7.39 2.69
N CYS A 32 4.70 -6.65 1.83
CA CYS A 32 5.58 -5.55 2.20
C CYS A 32 5.23 -4.30 1.38
N CYS A 33 5.59 -3.12 1.88
CA CYS A 33 5.45 -1.88 1.12
C CYS A 33 6.38 -1.90 -0.10
N VAL A 34 5.82 -1.79 -1.30
CA VAL A 34 6.56 -1.60 -2.56
C VAL A 34 6.57 -0.14 -3.01
N ALA A 35 5.72 0.69 -2.40
CA ALA A 35 5.64 2.13 -2.57
C ALA A 35 5.33 2.80 -1.23
N VAL A 36 5.54 4.11 -1.16
CA VAL A 36 5.28 4.93 0.03
C VAL A 36 4.58 6.22 -0.37
N THR A 37 3.69 6.72 0.48
CA THR A 37 3.14 8.07 0.33
C THR A 37 4.09 9.11 0.94
N ARG A 38 4.15 10.27 0.30
CA ARG A 38 4.77 11.50 0.82
C ARG A 38 3.74 12.54 1.24
N GLN A 39 2.49 12.37 0.82
CA GLN A 39 1.40 13.24 1.22
C GLN A 39 1.20 13.15 2.72
N ASP A 40 0.98 14.29 3.36
CA ASP A 40 0.66 14.33 4.79
C ASP A 40 -0.77 13.82 4.99
N THR A 41 -0.86 12.63 5.57
CA THR A 41 -2.12 11.98 5.98
C THR A 41 -2.02 11.61 7.46
N SER A 42 -1.34 12.42 8.25
CA SER A 42 -1.15 12.20 9.69
C SER A 42 -2.48 12.11 10.45
N ALA A 43 -3.53 12.78 9.96
CA ALA A 43 -4.88 12.72 10.52
C ALA A 43 -5.53 11.32 10.43
N ASP A 44 -5.08 10.47 9.50
CA ASP A 44 -5.63 9.12 9.33
C ASP A 44 -4.93 8.07 10.21
N VAL A 45 -3.83 8.45 10.86
CA VAL A 45 -3.03 7.54 11.70
C VAL A 45 -3.70 7.34 13.06
N VAL A 46 -3.81 6.08 13.46
CA VAL A 46 -4.42 5.66 14.73
C VAL A 46 -3.45 4.81 15.56
N GLY A 47 -3.67 4.82 16.87
CA GLY A 47 -2.84 4.10 17.85
C GLY A 47 -1.55 4.85 18.21
N GLU A 48 -0.73 4.20 19.04
CA GLU A 48 0.49 4.79 19.62
C GLU A 48 1.77 4.14 19.08
N THR A 49 1.65 3.22 18.13
CA THR A 49 2.75 2.40 17.63
C THR A 49 2.95 2.47 16.13
N TYR A 50 4.19 2.24 15.69
CA TYR A 50 4.55 2.17 14.28
C TYR A 50 5.53 1.02 14.03
N ARG A 51 5.56 0.53 12.78
CA ARG A 51 6.55 -0.44 12.31
C ARG A 51 7.52 0.18 11.32
N GLN A 52 8.74 -0.33 11.31
CA GLN A 52 9.75 0.05 10.33
C GLN A 52 10.05 -1.12 9.40
N GLN A 53 9.99 -0.87 8.10
CA GLN A 53 10.36 -1.83 7.07
C GLN A 53 11.73 -1.46 6.48
N ALA A 54 12.66 -2.42 6.47
CA ALA A 54 13.92 -2.30 5.75
C ALA A 54 13.70 -2.50 4.24
N ALA A 55 14.52 -1.85 3.41
CA ALA A 55 14.47 -2.05 1.97
C ALA A 55 15.05 -3.43 1.59
N THR A 56 14.24 -4.25 0.90
CA THR A 56 14.62 -5.55 0.35
C THR A 56 13.80 -5.77 -0.92
N PRO A 57 14.35 -5.58 -2.13
CA PRO A 57 13.58 -5.64 -3.37
C PRO A 57 12.65 -6.86 -3.48
N PRO A 58 11.36 -6.66 -3.84
CA PRO A 58 10.76 -5.42 -4.32
C PRO A 58 10.32 -4.43 -3.22
N CYS A 59 10.51 -4.77 -1.94
CA CYS A 59 10.13 -3.93 -0.81
C CYS A 59 11.03 -2.70 -0.69
N VAL A 60 10.42 -1.54 -0.45
CA VAL A 60 11.11 -0.27 -0.20
C VAL A 60 11.26 0.00 1.30
N LYS A 61 12.11 0.95 1.68
CA LYS A 61 12.20 1.43 3.07
C LYS A 61 10.92 2.20 3.41
N ALA A 62 10.23 1.84 4.49
CA ALA A 62 8.97 2.48 4.86
C ALA A 62 8.79 2.58 6.39
N ILE A 63 8.05 3.59 6.83
CA ILE A 63 7.39 3.60 8.14
C ILE A 63 5.93 3.19 7.91
N ILE A 64 5.46 2.22 8.69
CA ILE A 64 4.13 1.65 8.57
C ILE A 64 3.31 2.09 9.78
N PHE A 65 2.27 2.87 9.54
CA PHE A 65 1.27 3.26 10.54
C PHE A 65 0.03 2.39 10.42
N ASN A 66 -0.75 2.31 11.49
CA ASN A 66 -2.11 1.79 11.45
C ASN A 66 -3.07 2.95 11.18
N THR A 67 -4.11 2.69 10.40
CA THR A 67 -5.23 3.59 10.11
C THR A 67 -6.52 2.80 10.29
N GLU A 68 -7.67 3.46 10.36
CA GLU A 68 -8.99 2.79 10.38
C GLU A 68 -9.22 1.88 9.16
N TYR A 69 -8.52 2.13 8.06
CA TYR A 69 -8.65 1.38 6.80
C TYR A 69 -7.53 0.34 6.59
N GLY A 70 -6.60 0.20 7.55
CA GLY A 70 -5.50 -0.75 7.50
C GLY A 70 -4.11 -0.11 7.58
N GLN A 71 -3.11 -0.78 7.01
CA GLN A 71 -1.71 -0.35 7.11
C GLN A 71 -1.36 0.72 6.08
N LEU A 72 -0.74 1.81 6.53
CA LEU A 72 -0.29 2.91 5.69
C LEU A 72 1.23 2.91 5.57
N CYS A 73 1.73 2.77 4.34
CA CYS A 73 3.15 2.83 4.00
C CYS A 73 3.59 4.27 3.71
N THR A 74 4.53 4.81 4.49
CA THR A 74 4.96 6.22 4.42
C THR A 74 6.46 6.37 4.20
N ASP A 75 6.86 7.47 3.55
CA ASP A 75 8.26 7.78 3.27
C ASP A 75 8.95 8.19 4.60
N PRO A 76 9.97 7.46 5.08
CA PRO A 76 10.66 7.80 6.32
C PRO A 76 11.31 9.19 6.33
N ASN A 77 11.49 9.81 5.15
CA ASN A 77 12.11 11.11 5.01
C ASN A 77 11.11 12.28 5.09
N ALA A 78 9.80 12.02 4.95
CA ALA A 78 8.77 13.05 5.07
C ALA A 78 8.76 13.64 6.48
N GLN A 79 8.63 14.97 6.59
CA GLN A 79 8.76 15.66 7.88
C GLN A 79 7.68 15.22 8.87
N TRP A 80 6.42 15.15 8.43
CA TRP A 80 5.30 14.71 9.26
C TRP A 80 5.49 13.29 9.83
N VAL A 81 6.13 12.38 9.08
CA VAL A 81 6.45 11.02 9.53
C VAL A 81 7.47 11.05 10.67
N LYS A 82 8.49 11.91 10.57
CA LYS A 82 9.48 12.10 11.65
C LYS A 82 8.83 12.70 12.90
N ASP A 83 8.00 13.71 12.72
CA ASP A 83 7.31 14.37 13.83
C ASP A 83 6.35 13.42 14.56
N LEU A 84 5.70 12.53 13.82
CA LEU A 84 4.78 11.53 14.37
C LEU A 84 5.54 10.40 15.06
N THR A 85 6.56 9.82 14.41
CA THR A 85 7.39 8.75 15.00
C THR A 85 8.17 9.19 16.23
N ALA A 86 8.47 10.49 16.38
CA ALA A 86 9.06 11.04 17.59
C ALA A 86 8.13 10.96 18.82
N LYS A 87 6.82 10.83 18.61
CA LYS A 87 5.78 10.78 19.66
C LYS A 87 5.20 9.38 19.86
N MET A 88 5.62 8.40 19.07
CA MET A 88 5.07 7.03 19.05
C MET A 88 6.13 6.01 19.44
N ARG A 89 5.69 4.81 19.84
CA ARG A 89 6.56 3.68 20.15
C ARG A 89 6.79 2.80 18.92
N LYS A 90 8.04 2.44 18.66
CA LYS A 90 8.36 1.44 17.64
C LYS A 90 7.95 0.04 18.14
N GLU A 91 7.21 -0.70 17.30
CA GLU A 91 6.89 -2.13 17.53
C GLU A 91 8.10 -3.05 17.35
#